data_AF-A0A7X4JL47-F1
#
_entry.id   AF-A0A7X4JL47-F1
#
_cell.length_a   1.000
_cell.length_b   1.000
_cell.length_c   1.000
_cell.angle_alpha   90.00
_cell.angle_beta   90.00
_cell.angle_gamma   90.00
#
_symmetry.space_group_name_H-M   'P 1'
#
loop_
_entity.id
_entity.type
_entity.pdbx_description
1 polymer ?
#
loop_
_entity_poly.entity_id
_entity_poly.type
_entity_poly.pdbx_seq_one_letter_code
_entity_poly.pdbx_strand_id
1 'polypeptide(L)'
;MRIGYDKSYYKNNAKVDFGGKRIGNLSFSFVAQTVSLCLFLIFPLFAAAQAQVATGATHATINVAAVVKPRHIQLGEKARLELTISGDTFIKHIQAPKFNFLPAFLAVPLHSETVPHLKSDKIAVSMAWIYELIPQVVGDFVLSDIQFDYQGSLYFANPGSIRVSGTDTYQEALTGGVHQIEVEVDTEKPYLNAPFTYTFRYLYTVTLPTRASPTPRLPEFRDFFVEKLETPPPYTRQIRGKTFWVEEYTHKLYAKKAGRIVLDAAALLLPLPQGHRTLKTKPLTLTVQPIPEMGRPAGFNGAIGEYQISAELGRGWVETGNAVMLSVRISGRGNIQTVTPPTLPAMAGVVVNGPNLSEDSTPTSRVYAYTLIPAHTGTLRIPAIAYAYFDPNRATYATTETLPIPLSVRPNPNAIADIETEDGSWRFWVALLLAILVVGGLIAGFFWYRAKFTKASVDIPARTDIPDDSGSEARTIRTELAALVDIDTANEATSFANTLANTLYQYLEDVFVLPQRNVEAVREACSQLDTAESVQTELIDILTKCDYHRFAPVPLSADERNALVARAKAIINHIENLQNA
;
A
#
# COMPACT_ATOMS: atom_id res chain seq x y z
N MET A 1 30.41 -10.60 -57.98
CA MET A 1 31.73 -10.18 -57.47
C MET A 1 32.42 -11.45 -56.93
N ARG A 2 33.42 -11.98 -57.64
CA ARG A 2 34.31 -13.09 -57.19
C ARG A 2 35.21 -12.56 -56.05
N ILE A 3 35.78 -13.35 -55.13
CA ILE A 3 36.81 -14.42 -55.25
C ILE A 3 36.76 -15.17 -53.86
N GLY A 4 36.67 -16.51 -53.72
CA GLY A 4 37.70 -17.57 -53.93
C GLY A 4 38.67 -17.64 -52.72
N TYR A 5 39.06 -18.74 -52.06
CA TYR A 5 39.24 -20.17 -52.37
C TYR A 5 39.42 -20.96 -51.02
N ASP A 6 38.79 -22.14 -50.82
CA ASP A 6 39.33 -23.55 -50.81
C ASP A 6 40.19 -23.96 -49.59
N LYS A 7 40.30 -25.21 -49.10
CA LYS A 7 39.65 -26.56 -49.19
C LYS A 7 40.39 -27.42 -48.13
N SER A 8 39.80 -28.25 -47.27
CA SER A 8 39.07 -29.53 -47.44
C SER A 8 39.95 -30.80 -47.61
N TYR A 9 39.71 -31.77 -46.69
CA TYR A 9 39.73 -33.26 -46.83
C TYR A 9 41.06 -33.99 -47.22
N TYR A 10 41.41 -35.21 -46.78
CA TYR A 10 40.63 -36.45 -46.63
C TYR A 10 41.41 -37.61 -45.90
N LYS A 11 40.69 -38.42 -45.12
CA LYS A 11 40.57 -39.92 -45.14
C LYS A 11 41.74 -40.92 -44.89
N ASN A 12 41.38 -41.89 -44.04
CA ASN A 12 41.46 -43.36 -44.14
C ASN A 12 42.76 -44.17 -43.98
N ASN A 13 42.62 -45.19 -43.10
CA ASN A 13 43.02 -46.60 -43.19
C ASN A 13 44.43 -46.97 -43.71
N ALA A 14 45.20 -47.71 -42.91
CA ALA A 14 45.30 -49.18 -43.01
C ALA A 14 46.53 -49.76 -42.26
N LYS A 15 46.34 -51.03 -41.90
CA LYS A 15 47.23 -52.07 -41.36
C LYS A 15 48.66 -52.17 -41.96
N VAL A 16 49.60 -52.62 -41.09
CA VAL A 16 50.54 -53.78 -41.21
C VAL A 16 51.48 -53.74 -42.44
N ASP A 17 52.82 -53.79 -42.36
CA ASP A 17 53.61 -54.92 -41.87
C ASP A 17 55.14 -54.67 -41.89
N PHE A 18 55.86 -55.59 -41.22
CA PHE A 18 57.29 -55.97 -41.23
C PHE A 18 58.34 -55.22 -42.10
N GLY A 19 59.54 -55.05 -41.51
CA GLY A 19 60.78 -55.08 -42.31
C GLY A 19 62.07 -54.56 -41.66
N GLY A 20 62.82 -55.44 -40.99
CA GLY A 20 64.26 -55.63 -41.26
C GLY A 20 65.33 -54.68 -40.69
N LYS A 21 66.12 -55.22 -39.74
CA LYS A 21 67.61 -55.32 -39.70
C LYS A 21 68.45 -54.08 -40.10
N ARG A 22 69.49 -53.65 -39.36
CA ARG A 22 70.65 -54.45 -38.88
C ARG A 22 71.69 -53.55 -38.14
N ILE A 23 72.50 -54.21 -37.30
CA ILE A 23 73.92 -53.98 -36.92
C ILE A 23 74.25 -52.88 -35.90
N GLY A 24 74.87 -53.31 -34.78
CA GLY A 24 75.76 -52.49 -33.96
C GLY A 24 76.29 -53.20 -32.69
N ASN A 25 77.33 -54.03 -32.87
CA ASN A 25 78.42 -54.50 -31.97
C ASN A 25 78.30 -54.33 -30.43
N LEU A 26 78.45 -55.38 -29.60
CA LEU A 26 79.64 -56.21 -29.21
C LEU A 26 80.40 -55.71 -27.95
N SER A 27 80.31 -56.50 -26.86
CA SER A 27 81.30 -56.86 -25.80
C SER A 27 80.50 -57.25 -24.55
N PHE A 28 80.38 -58.49 -24.07
CA PHE A 28 81.26 -59.63 -23.77
C PHE A 28 82.13 -59.50 -22.52
N SER A 29 81.64 -60.09 -21.42
CA SER A 29 82.39 -60.88 -20.41
C SER A 29 81.32 -61.63 -19.57
N PHE A 30 81.02 -62.94 -19.76
CA PHE A 30 81.73 -64.17 -19.33
C PHE A 30 82.00 -64.18 -17.80
N VAL A 31 81.62 -65.13 -16.93
CA VAL A 31 81.38 -66.60 -16.93
C VAL A 31 80.56 -66.94 -15.66
N ALA A 32 79.42 -67.66 -15.73
CA ALA A 32 79.19 -69.10 -15.46
C ALA A 32 79.32 -69.52 -13.96
N GLN A 33 78.64 -70.53 -13.40
CA GLN A 33 78.15 -71.82 -13.92
C GLN A 33 77.25 -72.47 -12.82
N THR A 34 76.04 -73.00 -13.13
CA THR A 34 75.59 -74.44 -13.05
C THR A 34 75.37 -75.08 -11.65
N VAL A 35 74.52 -76.08 -11.34
CA VAL A 35 73.60 -77.03 -12.05
C VAL A 35 72.82 -77.87 -10.99
N SER A 36 71.77 -78.59 -11.46
CA SER A 36 71.13 -79.82 -10.93
C SER A 36 70.05 -79.68 -9.84
N LEU A 37 68.77 -80.07 -10.01
CA LEU A 37 68.07 -81.22 -10.65
C LEU A 37 67.96 -82.47 -9.75
N CYS A 38 66.79 -83.13 -9.82
CA CYS A 38 66.36 -84.43 -9.23
C CYS A 38 65.74 -84.38 -7.82
N LEU A 39 64.75 -85.20 -7.44
CA LEU A 39 63.76 -86.07 -8.12
C LEU A 39 62.85 -86.61 -6.97
N PHE A 40 61.53 -86.68 -7.20
CA PHE A 40 60.57 -87.70 -6.75
C PHE A 40 60.53 -88.23 -5.29
N LEU A 41 59.35 -88.00 -4.67
CA LEU A 41 58.43 -89.00 -4.08
C LEU A 41 59.00 -90.16 -3.24
N ILE A 42 58.69 -90.15 -1.93
CA ILE A 42 58.14 -91.30 -1.17
C ILE A 42 57.28 -90.71 -0.02
N PHE A 43 56.04 -91.19 0.08
CA PHE A 43 55.01 -90.88 1.09
C PHE A 43 55.24 -91.74 2.37
N PRO A 44 54.45 -91.57 3.44
CA PRO A 44 54.82 -91.22 4.82
C PRO A 44 54.95 -92.45 5.75
N LEU A 45 55.33 -92.27 7.03
CA LEU A 45 54.80 -92.97 8.22
C LEU A 45 55.77 -92.86 9.41
N PHE A 46 55.18 -92.64 10.59
CA PHE A 46 55.78 -92.59 11.94
C PHE A 46 56.71 -91.41 12.22
N ALA A 47 56.60 -90.68 13.32
CA ALA A 47 55.62 -90.50 14.38
C ALA A 47 56.23 -89.36 15.24
N ALA A 48 55.37 -88.59 15.91
CA ALA A 48 55.56 -88.02 17.25
C ALA A 48 57.02 -87.80 17.72
N ALA A 49 57.48 -86.61 18.13
CA ALA A 49 56.80 -85.58 18.88
C ALA A 49 57.79 -84.43 19.11
N GLN A 50 57.26 -83.20 19.18
CA GLN A 50 57.74 -82.06 19.99
C GLN A 50 59.22 -81.59 19.77
N ALA A 51 59.54 -80.34 19.49
CA ALA A 51 58.84 -79.09 19.71
C ALA A 51 59.47 -77.99 18.86
N GLN A 52 58.65 -77.18 18.19
CA GLN A 52 58.83 -75.74 18.12
C GLN A 52 57.48 -75.14 17.70
N VAL A 53 56.68 -74.79 18.70
CA VAL A 53 55.47 -74.00 18.54
C VAL A 53 55.93 -72.59 18.20
N ALA A 54 55.75 -72.20 16.94
CA ALA A 54 55.75 -70.80 16.56
C ALA A 54 54.54 -70.14 17.22
N THR A 55 54.79 -69.15 18.08
CA THR A 55 53.77 -68.23 18.59
C THR A 55 53.26 -67.37 17.43
N GLY A 56 52.20 -67.81 16.78
CA GLY A 56 51.38 -66.95 15.93
C GLY A 56 50.47 -66.10 16.82
N ALA A 57 50.84 -64.84 17.05
CA ALA A 57 49.89 -63.86 17.56
C ALA A 57 48.85 -63.58 16.47
N THR A 58 47.62 -64.03 16.66
CA THR A 58 46.49 -63.60 15.84
C THR A 58 46.18 -62.14 16.20
N HIS A 59 46.61 -61.19 15.36
CA HIS A 59 46.18 -59.80 15.50
C HIS A 59 44.67 -59.71 15.21
N ALA A 60 43.92 -59.06 16.11
CA ALA A 60 42.51 -58.76 15.90
C ALA A 60 42.35 -57.81 14.72
N THR A 61 41.48 -58.14 13.78
CA THR A 61 41.21 -57.29 12.60
C THR A 61 40.24 -56.19 13.00
N ILE A 62 40.74 -54.96 13.15
CA ILE A 62 39.94 -53.77 13.47
C ILE A 62 39.52 -53.07 12.18
N ASN A 63 38.24 -52.74 12.07
CA ASN A 63 37.66 -51.95 10.98
C ASN A 63 37.02 -50.68 11.55
N VAL A 64 37.33 -49.55 10.93
CA VAL A 64 36.73 -48.24 11.27
C VAL A 64 35.97 -47.69 10.07
N ALA A 65 34.87 -46.98 10.33
CA ALA A 65 34.15 -46.23 9.31
C ALA A 65 33.63 -44.90 9.86
N ALA A 66 33.51 -43.93 8.96
CA ALA A 66 32.92 -42.63 9.23
C ALA A 66 31.94 -42.32 8.09
N VAL A 67 30.69 -42.00 8.45
CA VAL A 67 29.63 -41.77 7.47
C VAL A 67 28.87 -40.50 7.83
N VAL A 68 28.81 -39.56 6.89
CA VAL A 68 27.98 -38.36 6.99
C VAL A 68 26.74 -38.48 6.10
N LYS A 69 25.57 -38.26 6.69
CA LYS A 69 24.28 -38.22 5.99
C LYS A 69 23.36 -37.12 6.52
N PRO A 70 22.73 -36.31 5.66
CA PRO A 70 22.93 -36.24 4.20
C PRO A 70 24.23 -35.50 3.83
N ARG A 71 24.74 -35.73 2.61
CA ARG A 71 25.97 -35.08 2.07
C ARG A 71 25.72 -33.69 1.45
N HIS A 72 24.47 -33.26 1.42
CA HIS A 72 24.06 -31.94 1.00
C HIS A 72 23.06 -31.43 2.02
N ILE A 73 23.41 -30.33 2.67
CA ILE A 73 22.58 -29.62 3.65
C ILE A 73 22.60 -28.13 3.33
N GLN A 74 21.82 -27.36 4.06
CA GLN A 74 21.77 -25.91 3.97
C GLN A 74 22.19 -25.25 5.29
N LEU A 75 22.47 -23.95 5.24
CA LEU A 75 22.78 -23.17 6.45
C LEU A 75 21.55 -23.13 7.38
N GLY A 76 21.56 -23.92 8.46
CA GLY A 76 20.45 -24.09 9.41
C GLY A 76 19.87 -25.51 9.46
N GLU A 77 20.17 -26.35 8.46
CA GLU A 77 19.92 -27.79 8.52
C GLU A 77 21.09 -28.50 9.23
N LYS A 78 20.87 -29.75 9.63
CA LYS A 78 21.83 -30.55 10.40
C LYS A 78 22.17 -31.83 9.64
N ALA A 79 23.42 -32.25 9.66
CA ALA A 79 23.83 -33.57 9.17
C ALA A 79 24.17 -34.51 10.33
N ARG A 80 23.99 -35.81 10.14
CA ARG A 80 24.39 -36.84 11.10
C ARG A 80 25.75 -37.42 10.67
N LEU A 81 26.71 -37.39 11.59
CA LEU A 81 27.98 -38.08 11.48
C LEU A 81 27.93 -39.33 12.36
N GLU A 82 28.08 -40.49 11.74
CA GLU A 82 28.16 -41.78 12.41
C GLU A 82 29.57 -42.34 12.29
N LEU A 83 30.19 -42.60 13.44
CA LEU A 83 31.54 -43.14 13.56
C LEU A 83 31.45 -44.54 14.11
N THR A 84 31.99 -45.53 13.41
CA THR A 84 31.93 -46.92 13.85
C THR A 84 33.32 -47.52 13.94
N ILE A 85 33.53 -48.31 14.98
CA ILE A 85 34.69 -49.20 15.14
C ILE A 85 34.19 -50.60 15.44
N SER A 86 34.71 -51.58 14.70
CA SER A 86 34.33 -52.98 14.83
C SER A 86 35.55 -53.88 14.79
N GLY A 87 35.48 -55.02 15.45
CA GLY A 87 36.57 -55.97 15.56
C GLY A 87 36.05 -57.40 15.53
N ASP A 88 36.91 -58.34 15.20
CA ASP A 88 36.63 -59.78 15.21
C ASP A 88 36.68 -60.41 16.62
N THR A 89 37.04 -59.63 17.63
CA THR A 89 37.14 -60.01 19.04
C THR A 89 36.57 -58.90 19.93
N PHE A 90 36.33 -59.23 21.22
CA PHE A 90 35.77 -58.29 22.18
C PHE A 90 36.69 -57.08 22.40
N ILE A 91 36.22 -55.90 22.05
CA ILE A 91 36.98 -54.64 22.15
C ILE A 91 36.78 -54.05 23.55
N LYS A 92 37.86 -53.88 24.32
CA LYS A 92 37.84 -53.27 25.67
C LYS A 92 38.33 -51.82 25.63
N HIS A 93 37.72 -50.95 26.45
CA HIS A 93 38.14 -49.56 26.71
C HIS A 93 38.34 -48.72 25.43
N ILE A 94 37.25 -48.36 24.77
CA ILE A 94 37.29 -47.55 23.55
C ILE A 94 37.00 -46.08 23.88
N GLN A 95 37.92 -45.19 23.51
CA GLN A 95 37.72 -43.75 23.65
C GLN A 95 36.98 -43.18 22.43
N ALA A 96 36.26 -42.08 22.63
CA ALA A 96 35.62 -41.38 21.53
C ALA A 96 36.67 -40.90 20.51
N PRO A 97 36.42 -41.04 19.19
CA PRO A 97 37.36 -40.60 18.15
C PRO A 97 37.59 -39.10 18.22
N LYS A 98 38.80 -38.66 17.88
CA LYS A 98 39.18 -37.24 17.88
C LYS A 98 39.07 -36.65 16.49
N PHE A 99 38.40 -35.51 16.36
CA PHE A 99 38.27 -34.74 15.14
C PHE A 99 37.92 -33.28 15.44
N ASN A 100 38.18 -32.37 14.50
CA ASN A 100 37.78 -30.97 14.59
C ASN A 100 37.39 -30.45 13.20
N PHE A 101 36.14 -29.99 13.05
CA PHE A 101 35.62 -29.42 11.81
C PHE A 101 35.35 -27.91 11.91
N LEU A 102 35.77 -27.26 12.99
CA LEU A 102 35.71 -25.80 13.10
C LEU A 102 36.69 -25.14 12.12
N PRO A 103 36.37 -23.93 11.61
CA PRO A 103 35.18 -23.14 11.94
C PRO A 103 33.92 -23.53 11.14
N ALA A 104 34.01 -24.51 10.23
CA ALA A 104 32.93 -24.82 9.28
C ALA A 104 31.72 -25.51 9.92
N PHE A 105 31.96 -26.44 10.85
CA PHE A 105 30.90 -27.20 11.54
C PHE A 105 31.12 -27.23 13.05
N LEU A 106 30.04 -27.01 13.79
CA LEU A 106 29.95 -27.37 15.20
C LEU A 106 29.44 -28.81 15.30
N ALA A 107 30.22 -29.72 15.87
CA ALA A 107 29.85 -31.12 16.07
C ALA A 107 29.34 -31.34 17.50
N VAL A 108 28.06 -31.67 17.65
CA VAL A 108 27.40 -31.91 18.95
C VAL A 108 27.21 -33.42 19.15
N PRO A 109 27.72 -34.02 20.23
CA PRO A 109 27.50 -35.45 20.50
C PRO A 109 26.02 -35.71 20.83
N LEU A 110 25.43 -36.74 20.21
CA LEU A 110 24.05 -37.16 20.49
C LEU A 110 24.01 -38.36 21.44
N HIS A 111 24.47 -39.52 20.98
CA HIS A 111 24.55 -40.74 21.79
C HIS A 111 25.64 -41.67 21.25
N SER A 112 25.98 -42.69 22.04
CA SER A 112 26.88 -43.78 21.66
C SER A 112 26.24 -45.12 21.95
N GLU A 113 26.42 -46.09 21.07
CA GLU A 113 25.83 -47.43 21.18
C GLU A 113 26.87 -48.52 21.00
N THR A 114 26.75 -49.58 21.79
CA THR A 114 27.59 -50.77 21.69
C THR A 114 26.71 -51.96 21.31
N VAL A 115 26.94 -52.53 20.14
CA VAL A 115 26.19 -53.67 19.65
C VAL A 115 27.11 -54.90 19.61
N PRO A 116 26.85 -55.93 20.45
CA PRO A 116 27.55 -57.20 20.35
C PRO A 116 27.02 -57.98 19.14
N HIS A 117 27.93 -58.57 18.36
CA HIS A 117 27.63 -59.45 17.24
C HIS A 117 28.35 -60.79 17.42
N LEU A 118 27.67 -61.89 17.15
CA LEU A 118 28.29 -63.22 17.16
C LEU A 118 28.92 -63.49 15.79
N LYS A 119 30.22 -63.74 15.74
CA LYS A 119 30.92 -64.10 14.49
C LYS A 119 31.84 -65.29 14.74
N SER A 120 31.55 -66.42 14.11
CA SER A 120 32.37 -67.64 14.13
C SER A 120 32.86 -68.04 15.54
N ASP A 121 31.92 -68.22 16.47
CA ASP A 121 32.16 -68.64 17.86
C ASP A 121 32.93 -67.63 18.75
N LYS A 122 33.07 -66.38 18.29
CA LYS A 122 33.64 -65.25 19.06
C LYS A 122 32.63 -64.10 19.15
N ILE A 123 32.61 -63.41 20.30
CA ILE A 123 31.84 -62.18 20.48
C ILE A 123 32.64 -61.03 19.86
N ALA A 124 32.17 -60.55 18.71
CA ALA A 124 32.61 -59.31 18.09
C ALA A 124 31.80 -58.14 18.69
N VAL A 125 32.42 -56.97 18.85
CA VAL A 125 31.74 -55.77 19.35
C VAL A 125 31.86 -54.67 18.30
N SER A 126 30.73 -54.04 17.96
CA SER A 126 30.68 -52.80 17.21
C SER A 126 30.35 -51.65 18.17
N MET A 127 31.11 -50.57 18.13
CA MET A 127 30.83 -49.34 18.86
C MET A 127 30.56 -48.23 17.86
N ALA A 128 29.48 -47.49 18.07
CA ALA A 128 29.08 -46.36 17.25
C ALA A 128 29.00 -45.08 18.09
N TRP A 129 29.56 -43.97 17.58
CA TRP A 129 29.31 -42.63 18.10
C TRP A 129 28.58 -41.80 17.06
N ILE A 130 27.52 -41.14 17.50
CA ILE A 130 26.67 -40.35 16.63
C ILE A 130 26.77 -38.88 17.05
N TYR A 131 27.12 -38.04 16.08
CA TYR A 131 27.22 -36.60 16.22
C TYR A 131 26.26 -35.89 15.27
N GLU A 132 25.78 -34.74 15.70
CA GLU A 132 25.07 -33.78 14.88
C GLU A 132 26.04 -32.69 14.40
N LEU A 133 26.15 -32.53 13.08
CA LEU A 133 26.97 -31.50 12.44
C LEU A 133 26.09 -30.29 12.11
N ILE A 134 26.38 -29.16 12.76
CA ILE A 134 25.69 -27.89 12.57
C ILE A 134 26.58 -26.95 11.74
N PRO A 135 26.23 -26.65 10.47
CA PRO A 135 27.02 -25.79 9.60
C PRO A 135 27.02 -24.35 10.09
N GLN A 136 28.21 -23.72 10.07
CA GLN A 136 28.40 -22.31 10.46
C GLN A 136 28.56 -21.40 9.23
N VAL A 137 28.97 -21.96 8.09
CA VAL A 137 29.25 -21.23 6.85
C VAL A 137 28.79 -22.01 5.61
N VAL A 138 28.50 -21.29 4.53
CA VAL A 138 28.12 -21.85 3.23
C VAL A 138 29.37 -22.25 2.45
N GLY A 139 29.33 -23.38 1.74
CA GLY A 139 30.46 -23.84 0.92
C GLY A 139 30.45 -25.34 0.66
N ASP A 140 31.41 -25.79 -0.15
CA ASP A 140 31.73 -27.21 -0.32
C ASP A 140 32.88 -27.56 0.62
N PHE A 141 32.64 -28.46 1.57
CA PHE A 141 33.61 -28.83 2.59
C PHE A 141 34.05 -30.27 2.43
N VAL A 142 35.36 -30.48 2.33
CA VAL A 142 35.96 -31.82 2.49
C VAL A 142 36.23 -31.99 3.98
N LEU A 143 35.62 -33.00 4.60
CA LEU A 143 35.80 -33.27 6.02
C LEU A 143 37.14 -34.00 6.23
N SER A 144 37.89 -33.58 7.26
CA SER A 144 39.16 -34.20 7.60
C SER A 144 38.99 -35.64 8.10
N ASP A 145 40.06 -36.43 7.98
CA ASP A 145 40.10 -37.79 8.50
C ASP A 145 39.84 -37.82 10.00
N ILE A 146 39.12 -38.85 10.44
CA ILE A 146 38.79 -39.07 11.84
C ILE A 146 39.74 -40.13 12.41
N GLN A 147 40.38 -39.78 13.52
CA GLN A 147 41.37 -40.64 14.17
C GLN A 147 40.72 -41.46 15.29
N PHE A 148 40.83 -42.77 15.17
CA PHE A 148 40.46 -43.76 16.18
C PHE A 148 41.73 -44.30 16.83
N ASP A 149 41.81 -44.23 18.16
CA ASP A 149 42.90 -44.83 18.93
C ASP A 149 42.40 -46.13 19.55
N TYR A 150 43.08 -47.24 19.22
CA TYR A 150 42.83 -48.52 19.84
C TYR A 150 44.14 -49.25 20.13
N GLN A 151 44.38 -49.54 21.41
CA GLN A 151 45.59 -50.23 21.91
C GLN A 151 46.90 -49.60 21.42
N GLY A 152 46.95 -48.27 21.30
CA GLY A 152 48.13 -47.54 20.84
C GLY A 152 48.35 -47.58 19.32
N SER A 153 47.45 -48.22 18.57
CA SER A 153 47.42 -48.18 17.11
C SER A 153 46.39 -47.15 16.63
N LEU A 154 46.77 -46.36 15.62
CA LEU A 154 45.91 -45.34 15.02
C LEU A 154 45.23 -45.87 13.77
N TYR A 155 43.91 -45.71 13.72
CA TYR A 155 43.08 -46.01 12.56
C TYR A 155 42.40 -44.74 12.06
N PHE A 156 42.21 -44.62 10.75
CA PHE A 156 41.66 -43.42 10.12
C PHE A 156 40.44 -43.78 9.28
N ALA A 157 39.40 -42.96 9.35
CA ALA A 157 38.25 -43.05 8.45
C ALA A 157 37.87 -41.66 7.92
N ASN A 158 37.63 -41.55 6.61
CA ASN A 158 37.22 -40.31 5.97
C ASN A 158 35.69 -40.29 5.75
N PRO A 159 34.95 -39.32 6.32
CA PRO A 159 33.50 -39.22 6.12
C PRO A 159 33.09 -38.67 4.74
N GLY A 160 34.03 -38.12 3.98
CA GLY A 160 33.86 -37.56 2.65
C GLY A 160 33.63 -36.05 2.64
N SER A 161 33.02 -35.56 1.56
CA SER A 161 32.64 -34.15 1.42
C SER A 161 31.17 -33.92 1.76
N ILE A 162 30.89 -32.73 2.30
CA ILE A 162 29.54 -32.22 2.53
C ILE A 162 29.38 -30.84 1.88
N ARG A 163 28.29 -30.65 1.13
CA ARG A 163 27.91 -29.37 0.53
C ARG A 163 26.93 -28.64 1.44
N VAL A 164 27.24 -27.39 1.79
CA VAL A 164 26.34 -26.48 2.53
C VAL A 164 25.88 -25.38 1.59
N SER A 165 24.60 -25.34 1.27
CA SER A 165 24.02 -24.32 0.38
C SER A 165 23.49 -23.11 1.14
N GLY A 166 23.60 -21.94 0.53
CA GLY A 166 23.10 -20.67 1.07
C GLY A 166 21.66 -20.37 0.72
N THR A 167 21.12 -21.02 -0.31
CA THR A 167 19.72 -20.93 -0.76
C THR A 167 18.99 -22.21 -0.40
N ASP A 168 17.86 -22.07 0.29
CA ASP A 168 17.01 -23.23 0.58
C ASP A 168 16.39 -23.73 -0.71
N THR A 169 16.85 -24.91 -1.12
CA THR A 169 16.54 -25.56 -2.38
C THR A 169 15.98 -26.95 -2.09
N TYR A 170 14.85 -27.26 -2.70
CA TYR A 170 14.30 -28.61 -2.78
C TYR A 170 14.58 -29.19 -4.17
N GLN A 171 15.18 -30.37 -4.19
CA GLN A 171 15.31 -31.18 -5.39
C GLN A 171 14.29 -32.31 -5.31
N GLU A 172 13.39 -32.35 -6.28
CA GLU A 172 12.33 -33.35 -6.37
C GLU A 172 12.93 -34.69 -6.83
N ALA A 173 12.56 -35.78 -6.15
CA ALA A 173 13.27 -37.06 -6.26
C ALA A 173 13.00 -37.79 -7.58
N LEU A 174 11.81 -37.64 -8.17
CA LEU A 174 11.41 -38.40 -9.37
C LEU A 174 11.94 -37.76 -10.66
N THR A 175 11.82 -36.45 -10.78
CA THR A 175 12.15 -35.66 -11.97
C THR A 175 13.53 -35.01 -11.88
N GLY A 176 14.12 -34.94 -10.68
CA GLY A 176 15.32 -34.14 -10.42
C GLY A 176 15.10 -32.63 -10.54
N GLY A 177 13.83 -32.20 -10.64
CA GLY A 177 13.46 -30.81 -10.75
C GLY A 177 13.81 -30.02 -9.49
N VAL A 178 14.13 -28.75 -9.67
CA VAL A 178 14.67 -27.89 -8.62
C VAL A 178 13.67 -26.81 -8.28
N HIS A 179 13.43 -26.61 -6.99
CA HIS A 179 12.63 -25.55 -6.40
C HIS A 179 13.51 -24.76 -5.44
N GLN A 180 13.58 -23.45 -5.58
CA GLN A 180 14.38 -22.59 -4.71
C GLN A 180 13.68 -21.26 -4.49
N ILE A 181 14.07 -20.56 -3.43
CA ILE A 181 13.55 -19.24 -3.10
C ILE A 181 14.68 -18.24 -2.92
N GLU A 182 14.41 -17.00 -3.29
CA GLU A 182 15.30 -15.87 -3.04
C GLU A 182 14.50 -14.65 -2.59
N VAL A 183 15.18 -13.79 -1.85
CA VAL A 183 14.68 -12.50 -1.41
C VAL A 183 15.71 -11.47 -1.79
N GLU A 184 15.25 -10.35 -2.32
CA GLU A 184 16.06 -9.21 -2.70
C GLU A 184 15.39 -7.93 -2.21
N VAL A 185 16.22 -6.95 -1.86
CA VAL A 185 15.80 -5.56 -1.71
C VAL A 185 16.60 -4.69 -2.67
N ASP A 186 15.98 -3.64 -3.19
CA ASP A 186 16.66 -2.67 -4.05
C ASP A 186 17.70 -1.82 -3.29
N THR A 187 17.53 -1.64 -1.97
CA THR A 187 18.54 -1.03 -1.09
C THR A 187 18.53 -1.62 0.32
N GLU A 188 19.73 -1.94 0.83
CA GLU A 188 19.91 -2.37 2.23
C GLU A 188 20.03 -1.19 3.22
N LYS A 189 20.17 0.02 2.70
CA LYS A 189 20.35 1.25 3.50
C LYS A 189 19.32 2.32 3.15
N PRO A 190 18.00 2.03 3.24
CA PRO A 190 16.96 3.01 2.92
C PRO A 190 16.99 4.17 3.91
N TYR A 191 16.58 5.35 3.47
CA TYR A 191 16.31 6.47 4.39
C TYR A 191 14.98 6.25 5.14
N LEU A 192 14.87 6.81 6.33
CA LEU A 192 13.63 6.81 7.13
C LEU A 192 12.47 7.34 6.27
N ASN A 193 11.34 6.64 6.27
CA ASN A 193 10.14 6.93 5.47
C ASN A 193 10.33 6.97 3.94
N ALA A 194 11.53 6.70 3.41
CA ALA A 194 11.73 6.55 1.98
C ALA A 194 11.20 5.19 1.49
N PRO A 195 10.60 5.12 0.29
CA PRO A 195 10.20 3.84 -0.30
C PRO A 195 11.42 3.01 -0.67
N PHE A 196 11.34 1.71 -0.42
CA PHE A 196 12.24 0.72 -0.99
C PHE A 196 11.45 -0.56 -1.29
N THR A 197 11.97 -1.38 -2.18
CA THR A 197 11.25 -2.54 -2.72
C THR A 197 11.79 -3.82 -2.12
N TYR A 198 10.90 -4.65 -1.62
CA TYR A 198 11.17 -6.03 -1.20
C TYR A 198 10.56 -6.99 -2.21
N THR A 199 11.38 -7.86 -2.78
CA THR A 199 10.97 -8.85 -3.77
C THR A 199 11.29 -10.24 -3.27
N PHE A 200 10.25 -11.04 -3.05
CA PHE A 200 10.38 -12.48 -2.84
C PHE A 200 10.17 -13.21 -4.16
N ARG A 201 11.05 -14.15 -4.51
CA ARG A 201 10.92 -14.95 -5.73
C ARG A 201 10.90 -16.43 -5.42
N TYR A 202 9.99 -17.13 -6.07
CA TYR A 202 9.95 -18.58 -6.12
C TYR A 202 10.40 -19.03 -7.52
N LEU A 203 11.47 -19.82 -7.57
CA LEU A 203 12.05 -20.34 -8.81
C LEU A 203 11.89 -21.85 -8.86
N TYR A 204 11.32 -22.36 -9.95
CA TYR A 204 11.16 -23.80 -10.14
C TYR A 204 11.39 -24.26 -11.58
N THR A 205 11.91 -25.46 -11.76
CA THR A 205 12.11 -26.05 -13.11
C THR A 205 10.98 -27.02 -13.51
N VAL A 206 10.21 -27.51 -12.54
CA VAL A 206 9.09 -28.44 -12.74
C VAL A 206 7.94 -28.06 -11.81
N THR A 207 6.70 -28.35 -12.21
CA THR A 207 5.54 -28.24 -11.32
C THR A 207 5.50 -29.45 -10.38
N LEU A 208 5.15 -29.23 -9.11
CA LEU A 208 5.01 -30.34 -8.16
C LEU A 208 3.83 -31.24 -8.57
N PRO A 209 3.94 -32.57 -8.39
CA PRO A 209 2.88 -33.53 -8.71
C PRO A 209 1.79 -33.54 -7.63
N THR A 210 1.28 -32.36 -7.26
CA THR A 210 0.28 -32.16 -6.19
C THR A 210 -0.84 -31.25 -6.68
N ARG A 211 -2.05 -31.45 -6.16
CA ARG A 211 -3.19 -30.55 -6.45
C ARG A 211 -3.09 -29.20 -5.73
N ALA A 212 -2.40 -29.16 -4.60
CA ALA A 212 -2.16 -27.93 -3.86
C ALA A 212 -1.03 -27.13 -4.49
N SER A 213 -1.12 -25.81 -4.41
CA SER A 213 -0.10 -24.88 -4.89
C SER A 213 0.92 -24.52 -3.81
N PRO A 214 2.19 -24.31 -4.17
CA PRO A 214 3.17 -23.64 -3.30
C PRO A 214 2.60 -22.36 -2.70
N THR A 215 2.77 -22.15 -1.39
CA THR A 215 2.21 -20.99 -0.69
C THR A 215 3.31 -20.19 0.00
N PRO A 216 3.57 -18.93 -0.41
CA PRO A 216 4.56 -18.09 0.25
C PRO A 216 4.06 -17.59 1.60
N ARG A 217 4.98 -17.48 2.55
CA ARG A 217 4.78 -16.87 3.87
C ARG A 217 5.83 -15.78 4.03
N LEU A 218 5.43 -14.55 3.75
CA LEU A 218 6.29 -13.38 3.84
C LEU A 218 6.44 -12.91 5.30
N PRO A 219 7.48 -12.13 5.62
CA PRO A 219 7.63 -11.53 6.96
C PRO A 219 6.45 -10.61 7.30
N GLU A 220 6.20 -10.38 8.60
CA GLU A 220 5.11 -9.49 9.04
C GLU A 220 5.41 -8.00 8.84
N PHE A 221 6.66 -7.64 8.50
CA PHE A 221 7.08 -6.25 8.26
C PHE A 221 6.70 -5.25 9.37
N ARG A 222 6.74 -5.67 10.66
CA ARG A 222 6.24 -4.90 11.81
C ARG A 222 6.72 -3.44 11.86
N ASP A 223 8.00 -3.23 11.55
CA ASP A 223 8.66 -1.93 11.58
C ASP A 223 8.48 -1.09 10.29
N PHE A 224 7.62 -1.54 9.37
CA PHE A 224 7.40 -0.91 8.08
C PHE A 224 5.91 -0.61 7.84
N PHE A 225 5.64 0.46 7.10
CA PHE A 225 4.39 0.57 6.36
C PHE A 225 4.56 -0.23 5.06
N VAL A 226 3.52 -0.97 4.66
CA VAL A 226 3.57 -1.91 3.55
C VAL A 226 2.53 -1.53 2.52
N GLU A 227 2.97 -1.35 1.28
CA GLU A 227 2.13 -1.17 0.11
C GLU A 227 2.36 -2.37 -0.82
N LYS A 228 1.32 -3.16 -1.07
CA LYS A 228 1.41 -4.31 -1.98
C LYS A 228 1.46 -3.80 -3.41
N LEU A 229 2.44 -4.26 -4.18
CA LEU A 229 2.52 -3.98 -5.61
C LEU A 229 1.84 -5.10 -6.41
N GLU A 230 1.42 -4.79 -7.62
CA GLU A 230 0.94 -5.81 -8.56
C GLU A 230 2.04 -6.83 -8.83
N THR A 231 1.68 -8.11 -8.71
CA THR A 231 2.60 -9.21 -9.01
C THR A 231 2.70 -9.38 -10.52
N PRO A 232 3.90 -9.31 -11.11
CA PRO A 232 4.05 -9.53 -12.55
C PRO A 232 3.67 -10.98 -12.91
N PRO A 233 3.27 -11.24 -14.17
CA PRO A 233 3.04 -12.60 -14.62
C PRO A 233 4.33 -13.43 -14.52
N PRO A 234 4.23 -14.75 -14.27
CA PRO A 234 5.41 -15.60 -14.20
C PRO A 234 6.23 -15.56 -15.48
N TYR A 235 7.56 -15.54 -15.35
CA TYR A 235 8.48 -15.48 -16.48
C TYR A 235 9.61 -16.51 -16.32
N THR A 236 10.43 -16.69 -17.35
CA THR A 236 11.55 -17.63 -17.30
C THR A 236 12.89 -16.94 -17.14
N ARG A 237 13.80 -17.55 -16.35
CA ARG A 237 15.16 -17.07 -16.10
C ARG A 237 16.16 -18.22 -16.24
N GLN A 238 17.25 -17.98 -16.97
CA GLN A 238 18.35 -18.93 -17.09
C GLN A 238 19.31 -18.79 -15.90
N ILE A 239 19.54 -19.87 -15.16
CA ILE A 239 20.49 -19.90 -14.05
C ILE A 239 21.35 -21.16 -14.19
N ARG A 240 22.66 -20.96 -14.38
CA ARG A 240 23.65 -22.06 -14.51
C ARG A 240 23.25 -23.14 -15.54
N GLY A 241 22.71 -22.71 -16.69
CA GLY A 241 22.30 -23.60 -17.77
C GLY A 241 20.96 -24.33 -17.56
N LYS A 242 20.20 -24.00 -16.50
CA LYS A 242 18.83 -24.47 -16.28
C LYS A 242 17.84 -23.33 -16.43
N THR A 243 16.70 -23.61 -17.08
CA THR A 243 15.57 -22.69 -17.18
C THR A 243 14.69 -22.81 -15.94
N PHE A 244 14.52 -21.73 -15.20
CA PHE A 244 13.58 -21.63 -14.10
C PHE A 244 12.37 -20.80 -14.50
N TRP A 245 11.18 -21.24 -14.13
CA TRP A 245 10.02 -20.37 -13.99
C TRP A 245 10.18 -19.56 -12.71
N VAL A 246 9.81 -18.28 -12.76
CA VAL A 246 9.95 -17.32 -11.68
C VAL A 246 8.60 -16.70 -11.39
N GLU A 247 8.16 -16.84 -10.14
CA GLU A 247 7.01 -16.13 -9.59
C GLU A 247 7.50 -15.09 -8.58
N GLU A 248 7.05 -13.84 -8.72
CA GLU A 248 7.50 -12.73 -7.88
C GLU A 248 6.37 -12.16 -7.01
N TYR A 249 6.73 -11.84 -5.76
CA TYR A 249 5.86 -11.19 -4.80
C TYR A 249 6.55 -9.92 -4.29
N THR A 250 6.10 -8.77 -4.80
CA THR A 250 6.76 -7.49 -4.60
C THR A 250 5.96 -6.59 -3.65
N HIS A 251 6.65 -6.01 -2.67
CA HIS A 251 6.10 -5.07 -1.72
C HIS A 251 6.95 -3.81 -1.68
N LYS A 252 6.31 -2.65 -1.63
CA LYS A 252 6.96 -1.39 -1.32
C LYS A 252 6.88 -1.16 0.19
N LEU A 253 8.03 -0.96 0.81
CA LEU A 253 8.19 -0.81 2.24
C LEU A 253 8.65 0.60 2.58
N TYR A 254 8.18 1.11 3.71
CA TYR A 254 8.59 2.41 4.26
C TYR A 254 8.93 2.23 5.73
N ALA A 255 10.19 2.48 6.09
CA ALA A 255 10.67 2.26 7.45
C ALA A 255 10.06 3.28 8.42
N LYS A 256 9.49 2.79 9.54
CA LYS A 256 8.88 3.64 10.59
C LYS A 256 9.90 4.20 11.57
N LYS A 257 11.11 3.61 11.63
CA LYS A 257 12.19 4.00 12.55
C LYS A 257 13.56 3.86 11.89
N ALA A 258 14.50 4.70 12.32
CA ALA A 258 15.89 4.64 11.89
C ALA A 258 16.67 3.58 12.68
N GLY A 259 17.83 3.18 12.15
CA GLY A 259 18.74 2.23 12.78
C GLY A 259 18.73 0.84 12.14
N ARG A 260 19.34 -0.12 12.83
CA ARG A 260 19.46 -1.50 12.36
C ARG A 260 18.14 -2.25 12.57
N ILE A 261 17.55 -2.77 11.50
CA ILE A 261 16.32 -3.56 11.52
C ILE A 261 16.61 -4.91 10.87
N VAL A 262 16.18 -6.00 11.51
CA VAL A 262 16.28 -7.35 10.94
C VAL A 262 14.89 -7.76 10.45
N LEU A 263 14.77 -7.99 9.15
CA LEU A 263 13.62 -8.64 8.55
C LEU A 263 13.73 -10.14 8.74
N ASP A 264 12.67 -10.74 9.27
CA ASP A 264 12.59 -12.19 9.46
C ASP A 264 12.70 -12.92 8.11
N ALA A 265 13.08 -14.20 8.18
CA ALA A 265 13.13 -15.06 7.01
C ALA A 265 11.74 -15.25 6.39
N ALA A 266 11.60 -15.00 5.10
CA ALA A 266 10.46 -15.47 4.32
C ALA A 266 10.53 -16.99 4.14
N ALA A 267 9.37 -17.62 4.00
CA ALA A 267 9.24 -19.05 3.79
C ALA A 267 8.33 -19.39 2.61
N LEU A 268 8.49 -20.58 2.05
CA LEU A 268 7.60 -21.15 1.04
C LEU A 268 7.18 -22.55 1.46
N LEU A 269 5.88 -22.76 1.60
CA LEU A 269 5.32 -24.07 1.86
C LEU A 269 5.12 -24.81 0.54
N LEU A 270 5.95 -25.81 0.29
CA LEU A 270 5.83 -26.73 -0.84
C LEU A 270 4.96 -27.92 -0.45
N PRO A 271 3.80 -28.12 -1.09
CA PRO A 271 3.01 -29.33 -0.91
C PRO A 271 3.71 -30.51 -1.60
N LEU A 272 3.87 -31.63 -0.89
CA LEU A 272 4.47 -32.85 -1.43
C LEU A 272 3.44 -34.00 -1.36
N PRO A 273 3.60 -35.08 -2.15
CA PRO A 273 2.69 -36.22 -2.07
C PRO A 273 2.55 -36.82 -0.66
N GLN A 274 3.61 -36.73 0.15
CA GLN A 274 3.67 -37.23 1.52
C GLN A 274 3.99 -36.07 2.49
N GLY A 275 3.08 -35.10 2.58
CA GLY A 275 3.19 -33.98 3.53
C GLY A 275 3.61 -32.67 2.87
N HIS A 276 4.57 -31.97 3.48
CA HIS A 276 5.02 -30.67 3.00
C HIS A 276 6.50 -30.45 3.31
N ARG A 277 7.16 -29.64 2.50
CA ARG A 277 8.48 -29.10 2.78
C ARG A 277 8.39 -27.59 2.86
N THR A 278 9.01 -27.00 3.87
CA THR A 278 9.10 -25.54 3.99
C THR A 278 10.50 -25.12 3.56
N LEU A 279 10.59 -24.29 2.51
CA LEU A 279 11.83 -23.59 2.20
C LEU A 279 11.89 -22.29 2.99
N LYS A 280 13.05 -21.89 3.51
CA LYS A 280 13.25 -20.62 4.20
C LYS A 280 14.41 -19.82 3.61
N THR A 281 14.21 -18.51 3.49
CA THR A 281 15.29 -17.57 3.19
C THR A 281 16.11 -17.26 4.44
N LYS A 282 17.21 -16.53 4.28
CA LYS A 282 17.93 -15.95 5.40
C LYS A 282 17.21 -14.68 5.86
N PRO A 283 17.22 -14.36 7.16
CA PRO A 283 16.84 -13.04 7.63
C PRO A 283 17.69 -11.96 6.94
N LEU A 284 17.07 -10.85 6.57
CA LEU A 284 17.73 -9.73 5.90
C LEU A 284 17.97 -8.60 6.90
N THR A 285 19.20 -8.12 7.00
CA THR A 285 19.53 -6.97 7.87
C THR A 285 19.54 -5.69 7.06
N LEU A 286 18.72 -4.72 7.47
CA LEU A 286 18.66 -3.37 6.90
C LEU A 286 19.28 -2.35 7.87
N THR A 287 19.93 -1.33 7.33
CA THR A 287 20.44 -0.19 8.11
C THR A 287 19.71 1.08 7.67
N VAL A 288 18.60 1.39 8.33
CA VAL A 288 17.77 2.54 7.99
C VAL A 288 18.48 3.83 8.41
N GLN A 289 18.71 4.70 7.46
CA GLN A 289 19.42 5.96 7.65
C GLN A 289 18.46 7.08 8.09
N PRO A 290 18.81 7.91 9.07
CA PRO A 290 18.06 9.15 9.32
C PRO A 290 18.23 10.09 8.12
N ILE A 291 17.28 11.02 7.94
CA ILE A 291 17.40 12.07 6.93
C ILE A 291 18.48 13.07 7.40
N PRO A 292 19.40 13.52 6.54
CA PRO A 292 20.48 14.43 6.94
C PRO A 292 19.95 15.78 7.44
N GLU A 293 20.41 16.28 8.59
CA GLU A 293 20.05 17.64 9.05
C GLU A 293 20.76 18.74 8.25
N MET A 294 21.95 18.44 7.72
CA MET A 294 22.75 19.39 6.95
C MET A 294 22.11 19.64 5.58
N GLY A 295 21.98 20.91 5.20
CA GLY A 295 21.39 21.31 3.91
C GLY A 295 19.87 21.28 3.87
N ARG A 296 19.19 21.03 5.02
CA ARG A 296 17.73 21.05 5.10
C ARG A 296 17.18 22.46 4.86
N PRO A 297 16.35 22.69 3.82
CA PRO A 297 15.72 23.98 3.57
C PRO A 297 14.71 24.34 4.68
N ALA A 298 14.53 25.63 4.96
CA ALA A 298 13.59 26.10 5.97
C ALA A 298 12.13 25.69 5.69
N GLY A 299 11.74 25.55 4.42
CA GLY A 299 10.40 25.11 4.00
C GLY A 299 10.22 23.60 3.86
N PHE A 300 11.19 22.78 4.31
CA PHE A 300 11.07 21.33 4.25
C PHE A 300 10.13 20.80 5.35
N ASN A 301 9.01 20.19 4.92
CA ASN A 301 7.96 19.71 5.82
C ASN A 301 7.79 18.18 5.76
N GLY A 302 8.86 17.43 5.47
CA GLY A 302 8.88 15.96 5.58
C GLY A 302 8.68 15.18 4.30
N ALA A 303 8.52 15.83 3.14
CA ALA A 303 8.28 15.16 1.86
C ALA A 303 9.50 14.37 1.38
N ILE A 304 9.37 13.05 1.17
CA ILE A 304 10.48 12.16 0.81
C ILE A 304 10.20 11.44 -0.51
N GLY A 305 11.04 11.71 -1.51
CA GLY A 305 10.89 11.21 -2.87
C GLY A 305 11.35 12.24 -3.89
N GLU A 306 10.83 12.13 -5.10
CA GLU A 306 11.01 13.08 -6.19
C GLU A 306 9.65 13.67 -6.55
N TYR A 307 9.50 14.99 -6.39
CA TYR A 307 8.21 15.67 -6.54
C TYR A 307 8.26 16.87 -7.49
N GLN A 308 7.10 17.14 -8.07
CA GLN A 308 6.77 18.33 -8.84
C GLN A 308 5.57 19.02 -8.20
N ILE A 309 5.49 20.34 -8.36
CA ILE A 309 4.38 21.16 -7.87
C ILE A 309 3.72 21.90 -9.02
N SER A 310 2.39 21.94 -9.03
CA SER A 310 1.61 22.82 -9.88
C SER A 310 0.52 23.51 -9.06
N ALA A 311 0.09 24.69 -9.49
CA ALA A 311 -1.00 25.42 -8.86
C ALA A 311 -1.94 25.97 -9.92
N GLU A 312 -3.23 25.95 -9.63
CA GLU A 312 -4.30 26.36 -10.54
C GLU A 312 -5.39 27.12 -9.77
N LEU A 313 -5.87 28.21 -10.35
CA LEU A 313 -7.01 28.96 -9.82
C LEU A 313 -8.30 28.43 -10.43
N GLY A 314 -9.34 28.26 -9.61
CA GLY A 314 -10.67 27.90 -10.11
C GLY A 314 -11.25 28.95 -11.07
N ARG A 315 -10.84 30.22 -10.95
CA ARG A 315 -11.22 31.33 -11.83
C ARG A 315 -10.06 32.33 -11.95
N GLY A 316 -9.84 32.87 -13.15
CA GLY A 316 -8.82 33.91 -13.39
C GLY A 316 -9.21 35.33 -12.91
N TRP A 317 -10.42 35.49 -12.40
CA TRP A 317 -10.92 36.75 -11.85
C TRP A 317 -11.81 36.49 -10.63
N VAL A 318 -11.87 37.47 -9.74
CA VAL A 318 -12.74 37.48 -8.55
C VAL A 318 -13.13 38.92 -8.22
N GLU A 319 -14.24 39.12 -7.53
CA GLU A 319 -14.60 40.44 -6.99
C GLU A 319 -13.93 40.66 -5.64
N THR A 320 -13.73 41.92 -5.27
CA THR A 320 -13.13 42.28 -3.97
C THR A 320 -14.00 41.77 -2.82
N GLY A 321 -13.36 41.14 -1.83
CA GLY A 321 -14.05 40.51 -0.69
C GLY A 321 -14.64 39.12 -0.98
N ASN A 322 -14.70 38.70 -2.25
CA ASN A 322 -15.17 37.36 -2.61
C ASN A 322 -14.02 36.34 -2.62
N ALA A 323 -14.36 35.08 -2.33
CA ALA A 323 -13.41 33.98 -2.27
C ALA A 323 -13.09 33.39 -3.66
N VAL A 324 -11.82 33.07 -3.90
CA VAL A 324 -11.38 32.24 -5.03
C VAL A 324 -10.57 31.05 -4.52
N MET A 325 -10.77 29.87 -5.10
CA MET A 325 -10.05 28.66 -4.74
C MET A 325 -8.76 28.53 -5.56
N LEU A 326 -7.65 28.30 -4.86
CA LEU A 326 -6.35 27.93 -5.40
C LEU A 326 -6.09 26.45 -5.09
N SER A 327 -6.02 25.62 -6.11
CA SER A 327 -5.70 24.20 -6.01
C SER A 327 -4.20 24.00 -6.25
N VAL A 328 -3.48 23.51 -5.25
CA VAL A 328 -2.05 23.20 -5.34
C VAL A 328 -1.87 21.69 -5.36
N ARG A 329 -1.31 21.16 -6.45
CA ARG A 329 -1.07 19.74 -6.65
C ARG A 329 0.42 19.44 -6.52
N ILE A 330 0.74 18.47 -5.66
CA ILE A 330 2.08 17.89 -5.53
C ILE A 330 1.99 16.45 -6.04
N SER A 331 2.76 16.13 -7.08
CA SER A 331 2.80 14.80 -7.70
C SER A 331 4.23 14.30 -7.81
N GLY A 332 4.42 12.99 -7.74
CA GLY A 332 5.77 12.45 -7.80
C GLY A 332 5.91 10.97 -7.46
N ARG A 333 7.17 10.53 -7.36
CA ARG A 333 7.56 9.18 -6.96
C ARG A 333 8.19 9.24 -5.58
N GLY A 334 7.52 8.70 -4.58
CA GLY A 334 7.97 8.82 -3.19
C GLY A 334 6.95 8.31 -2.20
N ASN A 335 7.13 8.68 -0.95
CA ASN A 335 6.14 8.43 0.09
C ASN A 335 5.06 9.51 0.08
N ILE A 336 3.99 9.29 -0.69
CA ILE A 336 2.88 10.24 -0.84
C ILE A 336 2.16 10.58 0.48
N GLN A 337 2.33 9.76 1.51
CA GLN A 337 1.76 10.01 2.85
C GLN A 337 2.56 11.05 3.64
N THR A 338 3.82 11.29 3.25
CA THR A 338 4.68 12.33 3.86
C THR A 338 4.55 13.68 3.18
N VAL A 339 3.84 13.74 2.05
CA VAL A 339 3.55 15.00 1.37
C VAL A 339 2.59 15.80 2.24
N THR A 340 3.03 16.99 2.62
CA THR A 340 2.32 17.94 3.46
C THR A 340 2.00 19.19 2.62
N PRO A 341 0.99 19.98 3.03
CA PRO A 341 0.65 21.19 2.29
C PRO A 341 1.82 22.20 2.27
N PRO A 342 2.11 22.83 1.11
CA PRO A 342 3.11 23.89 1.02
C PRO A 342 2.65 25.14 1.77
N THR A 343 3.57 25.82 2.44
CA THR A 343 3.26 27.15 3.01
C THR A 343 3.19 28.17 1.88
N LEU A 344 2.05 28.88 1.76
CA LEU A 344 1.92 29.94 0.78
C LEU A 344 2.74 31.18 1.21
N PRO A 345 3.43 31.87 0.27
CA PRO A 345 4.09 33.12 0.56
C PRO A 345 3.07 34.20 0.97
N ALA A 346 3.48 35.11 1.86
CA ALA A 346 2.61 36.19 2.31
C ALA A 346 2.22 37.10 1.15
N MET A 347 0.92 37.36 1.01
CA MET A 347 0.35 38.23 -0.01
C MET A 347 -0.32 39.42 0.69
N ALA A 348 0.12 40.64 0.37
CA ALA A 348 -0.44 41.85 0.97
C ALA A 348 -1.92 42.01 0.62
N GLY A 349 -2.77 42.25 1.63
CA GLY A 349 -4.20 42.45 1.43
C GLY A 349 -4.97 41.21 0.97
N VAL A 350 -4.45 40.00 1.22
CA VAL A 350 -5.13 38.74 0.89
C VAL A 350 -5.25 37.89 2.14
N VAL A 351 -6.48 37.51 2.49
CA VAL A 351 -6.73 36.51 3.53
C VAL A 351 -6.65 35.13 2.90
N VAL A 352 -5.86 34.24 3.48
CA VAL A 352 -5.68 32.86 3.02
C VAL A 352 -6.27 31.93 4.07
N ASN A 353 -7.27 31.14 3.67
CA ASN A 353 -7.88 30.11 4.51
C ASN A 353 -7.56 28.70 3.95
N GLY A 354 -7.53 27.69 4.83
CA GLY A 354 -7.14 26.32 4.50
C GLY A 354 -5.70 26.00 4.92
N PRO A 355 -5.07 24.95 4.36
CA PRO A 355 -5.54 24.13 3.25
C PRO A 355 -6.45 22.98 3.65
N ASN A 356 -7.38 22.64 2.76
CA ASN A 356 -8.14 21.40 2.82
C ASN A 356 -7.56 20.40 1.82
N LEU A 357 -7.45 19.13 2.22
CA LEU A 357 -7.07 18.05 1.31
C LEU A 357 -8.23 17.77 0.35
N SER A 358 -8.00 17.86 -0.96
CA SER A 358 -9.00 17.55 -1.98
C SER A 358 -9.10 16.04 -2.22
N GLU A 359 -10.32 15.59 -2.56
CA GLU A 359 -10.64 14.23 -3.02
C GLU A 359 -9.98 13.88 -4.35
N ASP A 360 -9.53 14.88 -5.13
CA ASP A 360 -8.75 14.69 -6.38
C ASP A 360 -7.35 14.09 -6.15
N SER A 361 -6.99 13.81 -4.91
CA SER A 361 -5.72 13.16 -4.57
C SER A 361 -5.69 11.72 -5.10
N THR A 362 -4.55 11.30 -5.62
CA THR A 362 -4.33 9.95 -6.15
C THR A 362 -3.22 9.25 -5.36
N PRO A 363 -2.96 7.96 -5.58
CA PRO A 363 -1.81 7.28 -4.97
C PRO A 363 -0.44 7.93 -5.28
N THR A 364 -0.35 8.79 -6.29
CA THR A 364 0.89 9.48 -6.70
C THR A 364 0.82 11.00 -6.58
N SER A 365 -0.31 11.56 -6.10
CA SER A 365 -0.48 13.01 -5.96
C SER A 365 -1.36 13.42 -4.79
N ARG A 366 -0.99 14.49 -4.09
CA ARG A 366 -1.83 15.19 -3.11
C ARG A 366 -2.27 16.53 -3.69
N VAL A 367 -3.55 16.86 -3.52
CA VAL A 367 -4.10 18.16 -3.95
C VAL A 367 -4.61 18.90 -2.72
N TYR A 368 -4.14 20.13 -2.52
CA TYR A 368 -4.52 21.00 -1.42
C TYR A 368 -5.26 22.23 -1.95
N ALA A 369 -6.45 22.49 -1.42
CA ALA A 369 -7.26 23.63 -1.78
C ALA A 369 -7.08 24.75 -0.74
N TYR A 370 -6.70 25.94 -1.21
CA TYR A 370 -6.61 27.17 -0.43
C TYR A 370 -7.70 28.14 -0.89
N THR A 371 -8.34 28.83 0.04
CA THR A 371 -9.31 29.87 -0.25
C THR A 371 -8.63 31.22 -0.10
N LEU A 372 -8.57 32.00 -1.17
CA LEU A 372 -7.98 33.33 -1.20
C LEU A 372 -9.08 34.39 -1.24
N ILE A 373 -9.01 35.38 -0.36
CA ILE A 373 -9.96 36.49 -0.28
C ILE A 373 -9.17 37.80 -0.41
N PRO A 374 -9.14 38.44 -1.60
CA PRO A 374 -8.44 39.69 -1.80
C PRO A 374 -9.26 40.90 -1.30
N ALA A 375 -8.58 41.84 -0.64
CA ALA A 375 -9.17 43.06 -0.07
C ALA A 375 -9.07 44.27 -1.00
N HIS A 376 -8.29 44.21 -2.07
CA HIS A 376 -8.05 45.33 -2.98
C HIS A 376 -8.26 44.94 -4.44
N THR A 377 -8.80 45.88 -5.23
CA THR A 377 -8.99 45.75 -6.67
C THR A 377 -7.65 45.83 -7.43
N GLY A 378 -7.64 45.33 -8.66
CA GLY A 378 -6.47 45.32 -9.53
C GLY A 378 -5.96 43.91 -9.83
N THR A 379 -4.73 43.80 -10.33
CA THR A 379 -4.12 42.50 -10.63
C THR A 379 -3.31 42.01 -9.43
N LEU A 380 -3.86 41.05 -8.68
CA LEU A 380 -3.10 40.31 -7.67
C LEU A 380 -2.18 39.31 -8.38
N ARG A 381 -0.91 39.23 -7.95
CA ARG A 381 0.01 38.18 -8.39
C ARG A 381 0.26 37.22 -7.24
N ILE A 382 -0.19 35.98 -7.41
CA ILE A 382 0.15 34.88 -6.50
C ILE A 382 1.61 34.53 -6.79
N PRO A 383 2.54 34.70 -5.83
CA PRO A 383 3.95 34.42 -6.06
C PRO A 383 4.20 32.92 -6.32
N ALA A 384 5.40 32.61 -6.81
CA ALA A 384 5.85 31.23 -6.94
C ALA A 384 5.79 30.51 -5.58
N ILE A 385 5.15 29.34 -5.54
CA ILE A 385 5.01 28.52 -4.35
C ILE A 385 6.15 27.49 -4.38
N ALA A 386 7.12 27.64 -3.49
CA ALA A 386 8.22 26.72 -3.36
C ALA A 386 7.85 25.50 -2.52
N TYR A 387 8.34 24.33 -2.94
CA TYR A 387 8.13 23.06 -2.26
C TYR A 387 9.43 22.28 -2.16
N ALA A 388 9.90 22.09 -0.93
CA ALA A 388 11.13 21.38 -0.65
C ALA A 388 10.86 19.91 -0.31
N TYR A 389 11.69 19.01 -0.85
CA TYR A 389 11.63 17.58 -0.60
C TYR A 389 13.04 17.00 -0.48
N PHE A 390 13.13 15.80 0.11
CA PHE A 390 14.37 15.03 0.18
C PHE A 390 14.35 13.93 -0.87
N ASP A 391 15.32 13.93 -1.79
CA ASP A 391 15.49 12.88 -2.78
C ASP A 391 16.39 11.77 -2.20
N PRO A 392 15.83 10.58 -1.87
CA PRO A 392 16.59 9.49 -1.26
C PRO A 392 17.59 8.84 -2.23
N ASN A 393 17.39 8.95 -3.54
CA ASN A 393 18.31 8.39 -4.54
C ASN A 393 19.56 9.24 -4.68
N ARG A 394 19.40 10.56 -4.60
CA ARG A 394 20.51 11.52 -4.65
C ARG A 394 21.10 11.85 -3.29
N ALA A 395 20.42 11.46 -2.21
CA ALA A 395 20.76 11.79 -0.84
C ALA A 395 20.88 13.32 -0.60
N THR A 396 20.04 14.10 -1.28
CA THR A 396 20.09 15.57 -1.25
C THR A 396 18.70 16.17 -1.16
N TYR A 397 18.60 17.35 -0.55
CA TYR A 397 17.41 18.18 -0.64
C TYR A 397 17.29 18.85 -2.01
N ALA A 398 16.06 18.95 -2.50
CA ALA A 398 15.72 19.67 -3.72
C ALA A 398 14.49 20.53 -3.48
N THR A 399 14.30 21.55 -4.33
CA THR A 399 13.15 22.46 -4.27
C THR A 399 12.59 22.63 -5.67
N THR A 400 11.27 22.55 -5.78
CA THR A 400 10.51 22.80 -7.00
C THR A 400 9.54 23.95 -6.72
N GLU A 401 9.22 24.75 -7.73
CA GLU A 401 8.39 25.95 -7.54
C GLU A 401 7.35 26.07 -8.64
N THR A 402 6.19 26.64 -8.30
CA THR A 402 5.18 26.99 -9.30
C THR A 402 5.58 28.26 -10.05
N LEU A 403 4.96 28.49 -11.20
CA LEU A 403 5.01 29.81 -11.83
C LEU A 403 4.09 30.80 -11.07
N PRO A 404 4.40 32.11 -11.05
CA PRO A 404 3.49 33.11 -10.52
C PRO A 404 2.18 33.15 -11.32
N ILE A 405 1.05 33.25 -10.61
CA ILE A 405 -0.29 33.20 -11.22
C ILE A 405 -0.97 34.56 -11.09
N PRO A 406 -1.38 35.22 -12.19
CA PRO A 406 -2.14 36.46 -12.13
C PRO A 406 -3.61 36.19 -11.82
N LEU A 407 -4.19 36.99 -10.91
CA LEU A 407 -5.61 37.01 -10.58
C LEU A 407 -6.15 38.43 -10.79
N SER A 408 -7.19 38.58 -11.60
CA SER A 408 -7.87 39.86 -11.81
C SER A 408 -8.92 40.10 -10.72
N VAL A 409 -8.64 41.01 -9.78
CA VAL A 409 -9.59 41.41 -8.74
C VAL A 409 -10.40 42.62 -9.21
N ARG A 410 -11.71 42.42 -9.37
CA ARG A 410 -12.65 43.45 -9.83
C ARG A 410 -13.33 44.13 -8.63
N PRO A 411 -13.82 45.37 -8.78
CA PRO A 411 -14.71 45.97 -7.79
C PRO A 411 -15.95 45.09 -7.62
N ASN A 412 -16.39 44.89 -6.38
CA ASN A 412 -17.69 44.29 -6.11
C ASN A 412 -18.76 45.39 -6.29
N PRO A 413 -19.69 45.28 -7.26
CA PRO A 413 -20.71 46.29 -7.51
C PRO A 413 -21.59 46.58 -6.29
N ASN A 414 -21.78 45.58 -5.42
CA ASN A 414 -22.59 45.70 -4.22
C ASN A 414 -21.82 46.34 -3.04
N ALA A 415 -20.48 46.39 -3.10
CA ALA A 415 -19.67 47.09 -2.10
C ALA A 415 -19.71 48.62 -2.27
N ILE A 416 -20.12 49.11 -3.44
CA ILE A 416 -20.29 50.55 -3.71
C ILE A 416 -21.68 51.04 -3.23
N ALA A 417 -22.62 50.12 -2.96
CA ALA A 417 -23.94 50.47 -2.44
C ALA A 417 -23.95 50.87 -0.94
N ASP A 418 -22.86 50.57 -0.21
CA ASP A 418 -22.63 50.98 1.19
C ASP A 418 -21.65 52.15 1.32
N ILE A 419 -21.36 52.88 0.22
CA ILE A 419 -20.77 54.21 0.37
C ILE A 419 -21.87 55.11 0.95
N GLU A 420 -21.76 55.30 2.26
CA GLU A 420 -22.24 56.43 3.05
C GLU A 420 -23.03 57.45 2.21
N THR A 421 -24.35 57.36 2.30
CA THR A 421 -25.19 58.57 2.28
C THR A 421 -25.01 59.33 3.59
N GLU A 422 -23.77 59.53 4.06
CA GLU A 422 -23.43 60.66 4.95
C GLU A 422 -23.44 61.92 4.09
N ASP A 423 -24.64 62.47 3.98
CA ASP A 423 -24.95 63.89 4.14
C ASP A 423 -26.36 64.15 3.61
N GLY A 424 -27.30 63.29 4.03
CA GLY A 424 -28.73 63.58 4.01
C GLY A 424 -29.03 64.69 5.00
N SER A 425 -28.70 65.92 4.59
CA SER A 425 -28.91 67.12 5.37
C SER A 425 -30.34 67.15 5.94
N TRP A 426 -30.46 67.11 7.26
CA TRP A 426 -31.70 67.42 7.98
C TRP A 426 -32.34 68.75 7.50
N ARG A 427 -31.54 69.60 6.84
CA ARG A 427 -31.94 70.83 6.13
C ARG A 427 -32.94 70.57 5.00
N PHE A 428 -32.87 69.44 4.28
CA PHE A 428 -33.86 69.07 3.27
C PHE A 428 -35.22 68.76 3.90
N TRP A 429 -35.23 67.97 4.97
CA TRP A 429 -36.46 67.64 5.71
C TRP A 429 -37.05 68.87 6.43
N VAL A 430 -36.21 69.76 6.96
CA VAL A 430 -36.68 71.03 7.55
C VAL A 430 -37.19 72.01 6.49
N ALA A 431 -36.54 72.10 5.32
CA ALA A 431 -37.03 72.93 4.22
C ALA A 431 -38.36 72.40 3.66
N LEU A 432 -38.51 71.07 3.56
CA LEU A 432 -39.76 70.44 3.14
C LEU A 432 -40.89 70.69 4.15
N LEU A 433 -40.61 70.60 5.46
CA LEU A 433 -41.59 70.87 6.51
C LEU A 433 -42.00 72.35 6.54
N LEU A 434 -41.04 73.27 6.34
CA LEU A 434 -41.33 74.71 6.19
C LEU A 434 -42.17 75.00 4.94
N ALA A 435 -41.89 74.36 3.81
CA ALA A 435 -42.69 74.51 2.60
C ALA A 435 -44.13 73.99 2.80
N ILE A 436 -44.30 72.86 3.49
CA ILE A 436 -45.62 72.32 3.84
C ILE A 436 -46.38 73.26 4.80
N LEU A 437 -45.69 73.87 5.77
CA LEU A 437 -46.31 74.86 6.67
C LEU A 437 -46.72 76.15 5.94
N VAL A 438 -45.93 76.62 4.97
CA VAL A 438 -46.29 77.79 4.15
C VAL A 438 -47.47 77.49 3.25
N VAL A 439 -47.48 76.33 2.58
CA VAL A 439 -48.62 75.89 1.75
C VAL A 439 -49.86 75.64 2.61
N GLY A 440 -49.72 75.00 3.77
CA GLY A 440 -50.80 74.80 4.73
C GLY A 440 -51.35 76.12 5.28
N GLY A 441 -50.49 77.10 5.56
CA GLY A 441 -50.87 78.45 5.96
C GLY A 441 -51.59 79.23 4.85
N LEU A 442 -51.17 79.06 3.59
CA LEU A 442 -51.84 79.65 2.43
C LEU A 442 -53.20 79.00 2.16
N ILE A 443 -53.32 77.68 2.33
CA ILE A 443 -54.59 76.95 2.22
C ILE A 443 -55.54 77.34 3.36
N ALA A 444 -55.05 77.40 4.61
CA ALA A 444 -55.82 77.84 5.76
C ALA A 444 -56.25 79.32 5.64
N GLY A 445 -55.37 80.18 5.14
CA GLY A 445 -55.66 81.59 4.83
C GLY A 445 -56.69 81.74 3.71
N PHE A 446 -56.63 80.89 2.68
CA PHE A 446 -57.61 80.84 1.59
C PHE A 446 -58.99 80.37 2.07
N PHE A 447 -59.05 79.35 2.92
CA PHE A 447 -60.30 78.89 3.53
C PHE A 447 -60.88 79.92 4.52
N TRP A 448 -60.04 80.61 5.29
CA TRP A 448 -60.47 81.69 6.19
C TRP A 448 -61.02 82.91 5.42
N TYR A 449 -60.39 83.27 4.29
CA TYR A 449 -60.87 84.32 3.39
C TYR A 449 -62.20 83.93 2.71
N ARG A 450 -62.37 82.65 2.36
CA ARG A 450 -63.60 82.15 1.75
C ARG A 450 -64.76 81.98 2.75
N ALA A 451 -64.47 81.86 4.05
CA ALA A 451 -65.47 81.65 5.10
C ALA A 451 -66.14 82.94 5.64
N LYS A 452 -65.73 84.14 5.20
CA LYS A 452 -66.29 85.41 5.71
C LYS A 452 -67.40 86.04 4.84
N PHE A 453 -67.79 85.41 3.73
CA PHE A 453 -68.98 85.83 2.98
C PHE A 453 -69.84 84.63 2.56
N THR A 454 -71.15 84.79 2.80
CA THR A 454 -72.32 83.94 2.55
C THR A 454 -72.60 82.78 3.52
N LYS A 455 -73.54 83.07 4.45
CA LYS A 455 -74.45 82.13 5.10
C LYS A 455 -75.32 81.42 4.06
N ALA A 456 -75.43 80.09 4.14
CA ALA A 456 -76.67 79.33 3.93
C ALA A 456 -76.44 77.88 4.40
N SER A 457 -77.30 77.43 5.30
CA SER A 457 -77.40 76.09 5.89
C SER A 457 -78.33 75.19 5.07
N VAL A 458 -77.97 73.93 4.79
CA VAL A 458 -78.89 72.79 4.56
C VAL A 458 -78.18 71.46 4.91
N ASP A 459 -78.98 70.52 5.42
CA ASP A 459 -78.75 69.30 6.20
C ASP A 459 -78.10 68.06 5.54
N ILE A 460 -77.70 67.14 6.42
CA ILE A 460 -77.17 65.77 6.24
C ILE A 460 -78.26 64.81 5.71
N PRO A 461 -77.90 63.85 4.83
CA PRO A 461 -78.15 62.44 5.19
C PRO A 461 -77.00 61.47 4.86
N ALA A 462 -76.82 60.55 5.81
CA ALA A 462 -76.48 59.12 5.74
C ALA A 462 -75.62 58.53 4.60
N ARG A 463 -74.50 57.92 5.05
CA ARG A 463 -74.08 56.52 4.84
C ARG A 463 -74.67 55.81 3.61
N THR A 464 -73.81 55.52 2.64
CA THR A 464 -74.00 54.43 1.69
C THR A 464 -72.71 53.63 1.59
N ASP A 465 -72.90 52.34 1.73
CA ASP A 465 -71.93 51.26 1.84
C ASP A 465 -70.93 51.23 0.68
N ILE A 466 -69.65 51.09 0.99
CA ILE A 466 -68.68 50.52 0.06
C ILE A 466 -68.81 49.00 0.21
N PRO A 467 -69.02 48.24 -0.87
CA PRO A 467 -69.07 46.79 -0.80
C PRO A 467 -67.75 46.25 -0.26
N ASP A 468 -67.88 45.46 0.79
CA ASP A 468 -66.94 44.45 1.19
C ASP A 468 -66.71 43.49 0.00
N ASP A 469 -65.55 43.58 -0.64
CA ASP A 469 -65.05 42.56 -1.57
C ASP A 469 -63.78 41.94 -0.99
N SER A 470 -63.89 41.34 0.19
CA SER A 470 -62.92 40.35 0.69
C SER A 470 -63.17 38.95 0.10
N GLY A 471 -63.74 38.86 -1.12
CA GLY A 471 -64.24 37.62 -1.70
C GLY A 471 -63.55 37.12 -2.97
N SER A 472 -62.60 37.87 -3.56
CA SER A 472 -62.12 37.59 -4.92
C SER A 472 -60.69 37.04 -5.06
N GLU A 473 -59.86 37.02 -4.00
CA GLU A 473 -58.47 36.51 -4.11
C GLU A 473 -58.31 35.01 -3.75
N ALA A 474 -59.14 34.48 -2.84
CA ALA A 474 -59.12 33.04 -2.48
C ALA A 474 -59.54 32.09 -3.63
N ARG A 475 -60.32 32.59 -4.60
CA ARG A 475 -60.76 31.81 -5.77
C ARG A 475 -59.62 31.59 -6.77
N THR A 476 -58.71 32.56 -6.89
CA THR A 476 -57.56 32.52 -7.81
C THR A 476 -56.54 31.47 -7.35
N ILE A 477 -56.24 31.44 -6.05
CA ILE A 477 -55.31 30.49 -5.42
C ILE A 477 -55.85 29.05 -5.50
N ARG A 478 -57.16 28.83 -5.30
CA ARG A 478 -57.78 27.50 -5.46
C ARG A 478 -57.73 26.98 -6.89
N THR A 479 -57.84 27.87 -7.87
CA THR A 479 -57.74 27.53 -9.30
C THR A 479 -56.31 27.13 -9.65
N GLU A 480 -55.33 27.82 -9.07
CA GLU A 480 -53.89 27.53 -9.22
C GLU A 480 -53.49 26.20 -8.52
N LEU A 481 -54.01 25.95 -7.31
CA LEU A 481 -53.85 24.66 -6.60
C LEU A 481 -54.62 23.49 -7.22
N ALA A 482 -55.65 23.75 -8.02
CA ALA A 482 -56.33 22.73 -8.82
C ALA A 482 -55.54 22.41 -10.10
N ALA A 483 -54.95 23.43 -10.74
CA ALA A 483 -54.09 23.27 -11.92
C ALA A 483 -52.80 22.47 -11.63
N LEU A 484 -52.33 22.44 -10.39
CA LEU A 484 -51.19 21.63 -9.94
C LEU A 484 -51.40 20.11 -10.02
N VAL A 485 -52.66 19.63 -10.07
CA VAL A 485 -53.00 18.20 -10.13
C VAL A 485 -52.82 17.62 -11.55
N ASP A 486 -52.99 18.45 -12.58
CA ASP A 486 -52.93 18.06 -14.00
C ASP A 486 -51.50 18.17 -14.60
N ILE A 487 -50.49 18.48 -13.78
CA ILE A 487 -49.08 18.56 -14.23
C ILE A 487 -48.52 17.15 -14.37
N ASP A 488 -48.76 16.55 -15.55
CA ASP A 488 -48.36 15.18 -15.90
C ASP A 488 -47.01 15.11 -16.63
N THR A 489 -45.96 15.66 -16.01
CA THR A 489 -44.58 15.47 -16.51
C THR A 489 -43.79 14.68 -15.50
N ALA A 490 -43.50 13.44 -15.84
CA ALA A 490 -42.76 12.45 -15.06
C ALA A 490 -41.27 12.82 -14.79
N ASN A 491 -40.89 14.09 -14.71
CA ASN A 491 -39.50 14.46 -14.48
C ASN A 491 -39.20 15.77 -13.71
N GLU A 492 -40.16 16.42 -13.04
CA GLU A 492 -39.84 17.65 -12.31
C GLU A 492 -40.48 17.71 -10.91
N ALA A 493 -40.06 16.83 -10.00
CA ALA A 493 -40.39 16.92 -8.57
C ALA A 493 -40.06 18.31 -7.98
N THR A 494 -38.99 18.93 -8.47
CA THR A 494 -38.56 20.29 -8.10
C THR A 494 -39.52 21.38 -8.60
N SER A 495 -40.07 21.24 -9.81
CA SER A 495 -41.02 22.21 -10.37
C SER A 495 -42.35 22.18 -9.62
N PHE A 496 -42.85 20.97 -9.33
CA PHE A 496 -44.02 20.78 -8.49
C PHE A 496 -43.82 21.36 -7.07
N ALA A 497 -42.71 21.01 -6.41
CA ALA A 497 -42.42 21.50 -5.05
C ALA A 497 -42.23 23.02 -5.00
N ASN A 498 -41.55 23.62 -5.99
CA ASN A 498 -41.39 25.06 -6.10
C ASN A 498 -42.73 25.77 -6.29
N THR A 499 -43.59 25.23 -7.16
CA THR A 499 -44.88 25.85 -7.45
C THR A 499 -45.80 25.76 -6.23
N LEU A 500 -45.90 24.57 -5.59
CA LEU A 500 -46.71 24.39 -4.39
C LEU A 500 -46.23 25.27 -3.22
N ALA A 501 -44.92 25.36 -2.98
CA ALA A 501 -44.37 26.23 -1.94
C ALA A 501 -44.63 27.70 -2.23
N ASN A 502 -44.43 28.16 -3.47
CA ASN A 502 -44.66 29.56 -3.85
C ASN A 502 -46.13 29.94 -3.70
N THR A 503 -47.06 29.08 -4.13
CA THR A 503 -48.51 29.32 -3.96
C THR A 503 -48.90 29.39 -2.48
N LEU A 504 -48.32 28.54 -1.63
CA LEU A 504 -48.57 28.60 -0.18
C LEU A 504 -47.97 29.85 0.46
N TYR A 505 -46.74 30.23 0.11
CA TYR A 505 -46.14 31.47 0.63
C TYR A 505 -46.90 32.70 0.17
N GLN A 506 -47.40 32.73 -1.07
CA GLN A 506 -48.22 33.82 -1.57
C GLN A 506 -49.53 33.94 -0.79
N TYR A 507 -50.25 32.82 -0.57
CA TYR A 507 -51.43 32.80 0.30
C TYR A 507 -51.12 33.29 1.72
N LEU A 508 -50.00 32.82 2.29
CA LEU A 508 -49.62 33.21 3.65
C LEU A 508 -49.17 34.67 3.74
N GLU A 509 -48.64 35.27 2.69
CA GLU A 509 -48.31 36.71 2.65
C GLU A 509 -49.58 37.58 2.61
N ASP A 510 -50.63 37.10 1.93
CA ASP A 510 -51.91 37.80 1.88
C ASP A 510 -52.65 37.73 3.23
N VAL A 511 -52.49 36.60 3.95
CA VAL A 511 -53.11 36.35 5.26
C VAL A 511 -52.27 36.91 6.42
N PHE A 512 -50.95 36.83 6.32
CA PHE A 512 -49.98 37.22 7.34
C PHE A 512 -48.92 38.16 6.75
N VAL A 513 -48.57 39.24 7.45
CA VAL A 513 -47.43 40.09 7.03
C VAL A 513 -46.12 39.36 7.33
N LEU A 514 -45.62 38.58 6.35
CA LEU A 514 -44.38 37.82 6.50
C LEU A 514 -43.16 38.70 6.20
N PRO A 515 -42.16 38.76 7.10
CA PRO A 515 -40.92 39.50 6.84
C PRO A 515 -40.03 38.79 5.80
N GLN A 516 -40.11 37.46 5.70
CA GLN A 516 -39.35 36.63 4.76
C GLN A 516 -40.11 35.34 4.38
N ARG A 517 -39.91 34.83 3.15
CA ARG A 517 -40.46 33.54 2.68
C ARG A 517 -39.62 32.35 3.16
N ASN A 518 -39.67 32.05 4.44
CA ASN A 518 -39.05 30.88 5.03
C ASN A 518 -39.95 30.25 6.11
N VAL A 519 -39.68 28.98 6.43
CA VAL A 519 -40.50 28.20 7.37
C VAL A 519 -40.50 28.80 8.78
N GLU A 520 -39.43 29.48 9.18
CA GLU A 520 -39.30 30.05 10.52
C GLU A 520 -40.15 31.32 10.69
N ALA A 521 -40.21 32.17 9.66
CA ALA A 521 -41.09 33.33 9.61
C ALA A 521 -42.57 32.91 9.61
N VAL A 522 -42.91 31.81 8.93
CA VAL A 522 -44.26 31.23 8.97
C VAL A 522 -44.59 30.69 10.35
N ARG A 523 -43.66 29.99 11.01
CA ARG A 523 -43.83 29.49 12.39
C ARG A 523 -44.10 30.64 13.36
N GLU A 524 -43.32 31.72 13.27
CA GLU A 524 -43.47 32.89 14.11
C GLU A 524 -44.80 33.59 13.84
N ALA A 525 -45.19 33.77 12.57
CA ALA A 525 -46.47 34.39 12.21
C ALA A 525 -47.69 33.56 12.66
N CYS A 526 -47.65 32.23 12.52
CA CYS A 526 -48.74 31.35 12.98
C CYS A 526 -48.88 31.34 14.51
N SER A 527 -47.79 31.51 15.26
CA SER A 527 -47.83 31.57 16.72
C SER A 527 -48.57 32.81 17.25
N GLN A 528 -48.63 33.90 16.47
CA GLN A 528 -49.27 35.15 16.86
C GLN A 528 -50.80 35.15 16.70
N LEU A 529 -51.35 34.21 15.94
CA LEU A 529 -52.77 34.16 15.54
C LEU A 529 -53.56 33.02 16.19
N ASP A 530 -53.06 32.45 17.29
CA ASP A 530 -53.68 31.38 18.10
C ASP A 530 -54.23 30.20 17.25
N THR A 531 -53.54 29.89 16.15
CA THR A 531 -53.93 28.79 15.26
C THR A 531 -53.68 27.46 15.95
N ALA A 532 -54.60 26.49 15.82
CA ALA A 532 -54.45 25.17 16.44
C ALA A 532 -53.08 24.54 16.12
N GLU A 533 -52.37 24.05 17.15
CA GLU A 533 -51.01 23.51 17.05
C GLU A 533 -50.87 22.40 15.99
N SER A 534 -51.95 21.64 15.75
CA SER A 534 -52.02 20.62 14.71
C SER A 534 -51.88 21.18 13.29
N VAL A 535 -52.45 22.37 13.03
CA VAL A 535 -52.47 23.01 11.70
C VAL A 535 -51.12 23.66 11.41
N GLN A 536 -50.51 24.29 12.43
CA GLN A 536 -49.16 24.86 12.34
C GLN A 536 -48.13 23.76 12.01
N THR A 537 -48.21 22.64 12.72
CA THR A 537 -47.33 21.48 12.50
C THR A 537 -47.50 20.93 11.09
N GLU A 538 -48.74 20.84 10.60
CA GLU A 538 -49.02 20.30 9.27
C GLU A 538 -48.56 21.25 8.14
N LEU A 539 -48.74 22.56 8.30
CA LEU A 539 -48.28 23.57 7.35
C LEU A 539 -46.75 23.57 7.23
N ILE A 540 -46.06 23.52 8.38
CA ILE A 540 -44.60 23.44 8.45
C ILE A 540 -44.10 22.14 7.81
N ASP A 541 -44.76 21.00 8.03
CA ASP A 541 -44.40 19.72 7.39
C ASP A 541 -44.48 19.80 5.86
N ILE A 542 -45.52 20.42 5.32
CA ILE A 542 -45.69 20.58 3.86
C ILE A 542 -44.59 21.46 3.27
N LEU A 543 -44.34 22.63 3.87
CA LEU A 543 -43.30 23.56 3.39
C LEU A 543 -41.90 22.93 3.51
N THR A 544 -41.62 22.23 4.59
CA THR A 544 -40.35 21.52 4.81
C THR A 544 -40.14 20.41 3.77
N LYS A 545 -41.20 19.65 3.43
CA LYS A 545 -41.13 18.66 2.36
C LYS A 545 -40.89 19.30 1.00
N CYS A 546 -41.52 20.44 0.71
CA CYS A 546 -41.28 21.15 -0.54
C CYS A 546 -39.82 21.66 -0.62
N ASP A 547 -39.28 22.19 0.48
CA ASP A 547 -37.86 22.58 0.56
C ASP A 547 -36.93 21.38 0.35
N TYR A 548 -37.22 20.23 0.95
CA TYR A 548 -36.44 19.01 0.75
C TYR A 548 -36.37 18.60 -0.73
N HIS A 549 -37.51 18.56 -1.44
CA HIS A 549 -37.54 18.23 -2.86
C HIS A 549 -36.93 19.31 -3.77
N ARG A 550 -36.79 20.55 -3.26
CA ARG A 550 -36.10 21.65 -3.95
C ARG A 550 -34.57 21.50 -3.91
N PHE A 551 -34.02 20.98 -2.81
CA PHE A 551 -32.58 20.83 -2.61
C PHE A 551 -32.06 19.40 -2.87
N ALA A 552 -32.92 18.39 -2.79
CA ALA A 552 -32.61 16.98 -3.05
C ALA A 552 -33.74 16.33 -3.88
N PRO A 553 -33.66 16.38 -5.22
CA PRO A 553 -34.75 15.93 -6.10
C PRO A 553 -34.92 14.40 -6.06
N VAL A 554 -35.80 13.93 -5.18
CA VAL A 554 -36.32 12.55 -5.18
C VAL A 554 -37.63 12.53 -5.98
N PRO A 555 -37.84 11.55 -6.89
CA PRO A 555 -39.09 11.43 -7.63
C PRO A 555 -40.29 11.29 -6.69
N LEU A 556 -41.30 12.13 -6.86
CA LEU A 556 -42.59 12.06 -6.14
C LEU A 556 -43.60 11.28 -6.97
N SER A 557 -44.21 10.26 -6.38
CA SER A 557 -45.31 9.52 -7.01
C SER A 557 -46.55 10.42 -7.19
N ALA A 558 -47.41 10.09 -8.15
CA ALA A 558 -48.64 10.84 -8.39
C ALA A 558 -49.54 10.89 -7.15
N ASP A 559 -49.61 9.79 -6.39
CA ASP A 559 -50.39 9.69 -5.16
C ASP A 559 -49.86 10.62 -4.06
N GLU A 560 -48.54 10.71 -3.91
CA GLU A 560 -47.89 11.62 -2.95
C GLU A 560 -48.10 13.10 -3.32
N ARG A 561 -48.01 13.45 -4.61
CA ARG A 561 -48.30 14.82 -5.09
C ARG A 561 -49.75 15.21 -4.80
N ASN A 562 -50.69 14.32 -5.11
CA ASN A 562 -52.11 14.54 -4.86
C ASN A 562 -52.42 14.66 -3.36
N ALA A 563 -51.76 13.86 -2.52
CA ALA A 563 -51.87 13.96 -1.08
C ALA A 563 -51.36 15.30 -0.53
N LEU A 564 -50.24 15.81 -1.03
CA LEU A 564 -49.69 17.10 -0.62
C LEU A 564 -50.62 18.27 -1.00
N VAL A 565 -51.17 18.26 -2.22
CA VAL A 565 -52.15 19.27 -2.66
C VAL A 565 -53.44 19.21 -1.84
N ALA A 566 -53.93 18.01 -1.53
CA ALA A 566 -55.14 17.84 -0.71
C ALA A 566 -54.95 18.36 0.72
N ARG A 567 -53.80 18.08 1.34
CA ARG A 567 -53.44 18.58 2.67
C ARG A 567 -53.29 20.10 2.69
N ALA A 568 -52.63 20.68 1.67
CA ALA A 568 -52.52 22.13 1.51
C ALA A 568 -53.90 22.81 1.42
N LYS A 569 -54.83 22.25 0.62
CA LYS A 569 -56.21 22.76 0.52
C LYS A 569 -56.97 22.67 1.84
N ALA A 570 -56.78 21.60 2.61
CA ALA A 570 -57.42 21.42 3.91
C ALA A 570 -56.97 22.48 4.92
N ILE A 571 -55.68 22.83 4.92
CA ILE A 571 -55.11 23.87 5.80
C ILE A 571 -55.63 25.25 5.41
N ILE A 572 -55.65 25.59 4.12
CA ILE A 572 -56.21 26.86 3.64
C ILE A 572 -57.66 27.01 4.12
N ASN A 573 -58.50 25.98 3.93
CA ASN A 573 -59.89 26.00 4.41
C ASN A 573 -59.99 26.17 5.93
N HIS A 574 -59.07 25.58 6.69
CA HIS A 574 -59.08 25.70 8.14
C HIS A 574 -58.71 27.12 8.60
N ILE A 575 -57.71 27.74 7.97
CA ILE A 575 -57.30 29.13 8.25
C ILE A 575 -58.42 30.11 7.85
N GLU A 576 -59.04 29.94 6.68
CA GLU A 576 -60.17 30.78 6.24
C GLU A 576 -61.39 30.66 7.17
N ASN A 577 -61.68 29.46 7.69
CA ASN A 577 -62.77 29.26 8.64
C ASN A 577 -62.49 29.93 10.00
N LEU A 578 -61.22 30.04 10.40
CA LEU A 578 -60.83 30.76 11.62
C LEU A 578 -60.87 32.28 11.44
N GLN A 579 -60.67 32.80 10.22
CA GLN A 579 -60.79 34.23 9.93
C GLN A 579 -62.25 34.71 9.79
N ASN A 580 -63.16 33.81 9.42
CA ASN A 580 -64.58 34.11 9.24
C ASN A 580 -65.47 33.78 10.46
N ALA A 581 -64.87 33.25 11.54
CA ALA A 581 -65.53 32.94 12.81
C ALA A 581 -65.26 34.04 13.84
#